data_AF-T0TED0-F1
#
_entry.id   AF-T0TED0-F1
#
_cell.length_a   1.000
_cell.length_b   1.000
_cell.length_c   1.000
_cell.angle_alpha   90.00
_cell.angle_beta   90.00
_cell.angle_gamma   90.00
#
_symmetry.space_group_name_H-M   'P 1'
#
loop_
_entity.id
_entity.type
_entity.pdbx_description
1 polymer ?
#
loop_
_entity_poly.entity_id
_entity_poly.type
_entity_poly.pdbx_seq_one_letter_code
_entity_poly.pdbx_strand_id
1 'polypeptide(L)' 'MLKNNYGKTKKEIRKASGLSLSAFQDLGISPATLSEFENGKRKLNFKTLTSCLSILKVPFDSFIDLAKHYPIF' A
#
# COMPACT_ATOMS: atom_id res chain seq x y z
N MET A 1 -2.76 4.61 -20.62
CA MET A 1 -2.32 4.91 -19.24
C MET A 1 -2.26 3.58 -18.48
N LEU A 2 -1.08 3.06 -18.17
CA LEU A 2 -0.95 1.83 -17.37
C LEU A 2 -1.66 2.05 -16.03
N LYS A 3 -2.69 1.25 -15.74
CA LYS A 3 -3.43 1.31 -14.48
C LYS A 3 -2.48 0.84 -13.39
N ASN A 4 -1.91 1.77 -12.63
CA ASN A 4 -0.98 1.48 -11.54
C ASN A 4 -1.75 0.90 -10.34
N ASN A 5 -1.35 -0.30 -9.90
CA ASN A 5 -2.08 -1.07 -8.90
C ASN A 5 -1.49 -0.88 -7.49
N TYR A 6 -1.36 0.38 -7.05
CA TYR A 6 -0.72 0.74 -5.78
C TYR A 6 -1.38 0.06 -4.57
N GLY A 7 -2.71 -0.02 -4.57
CA GLY A 7 -3.49 -0.70 -3.53
C GLY A 7 -3.13 -2.18 -3.40
N LYS A 8 -3.24 -2.94 -4.49
CA LYS A 8 -2.92 -4.38 -4.49
C LYS A 8 -1.45 -4.62 -4.17
N THR A 9 -0.55 -3.83 -4.75
CA THR A 9 0.90 -3.95 -4.49
C THR A 9 1.19 -3.78 -3.00
N LYS A 10 0.65 -2.73 -2.36
CA LYS A 10 0.80 -2.51 -0.93
C LYS A 10 0.19 -3.65 -0.10
N LYS A 11 -0.96 -4.19 -0.53
CA LYS A 11 -1.63 -5.33 0.12
C LYS A 11 -0.75 -6.57 0.15
N GLU A 12 -0.13 -6.91 -0.98
CA GLU A 12 0.72 -8.09 -1.09
C GLU A 12 2.01 -7.93 -0.29
N ILE A 13 2.67 -6.77 -0.37
CA ILE A 13 3.83 -6.46 0.50
C ILE A 13 3.43 -6.61 1.97
N ARG A 14 2.32 -5.99 2.40
CA ARG A 14 1.85 -6.06 3.80
C ARG A 14 1.63 -7.50 4.26
N LYS A 15 0.97 -8.32 3.43
CA LYS A 15 0.73 -9.74 3.74
C LYS A 15 2.04 -10.53 3.80
N ALA A 16 2.96 -10.32 2.87
CA ALA A 16 4.27 -10.95 2.87
C ALA A 16 5.10 -10.56 4.11
N SER A 17 4.91 -9.34 4.64
CA SER A 17 5.49 -8.89 5.91
C SER A 17 4.77 -9.40 7.16
N GLY A 18 3.69 -10.18 7.02
CA GLY A 18 2.90 -10.70 8.16
C GLY A 18 2.12 -9.64 8.94
N LEU A 19 1.97 -8.43 8.41
CA LEU A 19 1.31 -7.33 9.12
C LEU A 19 -0.20 -7.32 8.88
N SER A 20 -0.97 -7.15 9.95
CA SER A 20 -2.40 -6.85 9.88
C SER A 20 -2.64 -5.39 9.44
N LEU A 21 -3.90 -5.01 9.20
CA LEU A 21 -4.26 -3.62 8.97
C LEU A 21 -4.10 -2.74 10.22
N SER A 22 -4.16 -3.32 11.43
CA SER A 22 -3.98 -2.57 12.68
C SER A 22 -2.54 -2.12 12.90
N ALA A 23 -1.56 -2.70 12.21
CA ALA A 23 -0.16 -2.25 12.25
C ALA A 23 0.06 -0.79 11.78
N PHE A 24 -0.96 -0.16 11.20
CA PHE A 24 -0.92 1.20 10.66
C PHE A 24 -1.76 2.18 11.49
N GLN A 25 -2.30 1.76 12.65
CA GLN A 25 -3.21 2.58 13.46
C GLN A 25 -2.62 3.93 13.87
N ASP A 26 -1.31 3.96 14.17
CA ASP A 26 -0.59 5.17 14.61
C ASP A 26 -0.46 6.23 13.51
N LEU A 27 -0.79 5.88 12.26
CA LEU A 27 -0.88 6.83 11.15
C LEU A 27 -2.19 7.63 11.15
N GLY A 28 -3.11 7.37 12.09
CA GLY A 28 -4.42 8.00 12.15
C GLY A 28 -5.37 7.60 11.02
N ILE A 29 -5.07 6.48 10.34
CA ILE A 29 -5.89 5.93 9.25
C ILE A 29 -6.67 4.71 9.76
N SER A 30 -7.97 4.66 9.45
CA SER A 30 -8.77 3.51 9.85
C SER A 30 -8.41 2.25 9.04
N PRO A 31 -8.47 1.05 9.64
CA PRO A 31 -8.30 -0.21 8.91
C PRO A 31 -9.25 -0.34 7.71
N ALA A 32 -10.48 0.19 7.81
CA ALA A 32 -11.43 0.23 6.70
C ALA A 32 -10.92 1.06 5.53
N THR A 33 -10.37 2.25 5.79
CA THR A 33 -9.77 3.12 4.76
C THR A 33 -8.60 2.44 4.06
N LEU A 34 -7.74 1.76 4.81
CA LEU A 34 -6.63 0.98 4.24
C LEU A 34 -7.12 -0.21 3.42
N SER A 35 -8.16 -0.90 3.88
CA SER A 35 -8.79 -1.99 3.11
C SER A 35 -9.39 -1.48 1.80
N GLU A 36 -10.09 -0.35 1.82
CA GLU A 36 -10.61 0.28 0.60
C GLU A 36 -9.50 0.64 -0.38
N PHE A 37 -8.39 1.20 0.12
CA PHE A 37 -7.21 1.46 -0.71
C PHE A 37 -6.62 0.18 -1.31
N GLU A 38 -6.39 -0.83 -0.48
CA GLU A 38 -5.82 -2.12 -0.89
C GLU A 38 -6.68 -2.89 -1.90
N ASN A 39 -7.99 -2.60 -1.94
CA ASN A 39 -8.94 -3.19 -2.90
C ASN A 39 -9.34 -2.20 -4.01
N GLY A 40 -8.62 -1.09 -4.19
CA GLY A 40 -8.81 -0.15 -5.30
C GLY A 40 -10.08 0.72 -5.22
N LYS A 41 -10.76 0.74 -4.07
CA LYS A 41 -11.97 1.53 -3.83
C LYS A 41 -11.67 2.97 -3.40
N ARG A 42 -10.48 3.22 -2.86
CA ARG A 42 -10.05 4.56 -2.39
C ARG A 42 -8.61 4.82 -2.80
N LYS A 43 -8.25 6.10 -3.02
CA LYS A 43 -6.85 6.54 -3.17
C LYS A 43 -6.33 7.09 -1.85
N LEU A 44 -5.04 6.87 -1.56
CA LEU A 44 -4.34 7.57 -0.49
C LEU A 44 -3.57 8.76 -1.08
N ASN A 45 -3.39 9.79 -0.26
CA ASN A 45 -2.44 10.86 -0.59
C ASN A 45 -1.00 10.34 -0.44
N PHE A 46 -0.05 11.10 -1.02
CA PHE A 46 1.36 10.73 -1.03
C PHE A 46 1.96 10.57 0.38
N LYS A 47 1.63 11.46 1.31
CA LYS A 47 2.12 11.42 2.70
C LYS A 47 1.68 10.13 3.40
N THR A 48 0.40 9.79 3.31
CA THR A 48 -0.12 8.56 3.93
C THR A 48 0.46 7.31 3.30
N LEU A 49 0.63 7.30 1.97
CA LEU A 49 1.25 6.16 1.28
C LEU A 49 2.71 5.96 1.71
N THR A 50 3.51 7.04 1.73
CA THR A 50 4.92 6.97 2.15
C THR A 50 5.07 6.59 3.62
N SER A 51 4.19 7.05 4.51
CA SER A 51 4.14 6.56 5.90
C SER A 51 3.86 5.06 5.99
N CYS A 52 2.93 4.53 5.18
CA CYS A 52 2.68 3.08 5.14
C CYS A 52 3.92 2.31 4.66
N LEU A 53 4.63 2.82 3.64
CA LEU A 53 5.84 2.20 3.11
C LEU A 53 7.00 2.22 4.11
N SER A 54 7.10 3.27 4.93
CA SER A 54 8.06 3.34 6.03
C SER A 54 7.86 2.21 7.05
N ILE A 55 6.61 1.96 7.47
CA ILE A 55 6.27 0.83 8.36
C ILE A 55 6.63 -0.52 7.71
N LEU A 56 6.39 -0.64 6.41
CA LEU A 56 6.72 -1.84 5.62
C LEU A 56 8.22 -1.97 5.31
N LYS A 57 9.05 -0.97 5.66
CA LYS A 57 10.47 -0.89 5.33
C LYS A 57 10.74 -1.03 3.82
N VAL A 58 9.87 -0.45 3.00
CA VAL A 58 9.97 -0.47 1.52
C VAL A 58 10.30 0.94 1.00
N PRO A 59 11.41 1.12 0.25
CA PRO A 59 11.69 2.39 -0.42
C PRO A 59 10.61 2.74 -1.45
N PHE A 60 10.29 4.03 -1.59
CA PHE A 60 9.24 4.49 -2.50
C PHE A 60 9.51 4.11 -3.96
N ASP A 61 10.74 4.26 -4.42
CA ASP A 61 11.10 3.93 -5.82
C ASP A 61 10.92 2.44 -6.11
N SER A 62 11.35 1.57 -5.19
CA SER A 62 11.13 0.12 -5.30
C SER A 62 9.65 -0.24 -5.34
N PHE A 63 8.82 0.44 -4.53
CA PHE A 63 7.37 0.26 -4.57
C PHE A 63 6.77 0.69 -5.92
N ILE A 64 7.22 1.83 -6.46
CA ILE A 64 6.75 2.35 -7.75
C ILE A 64 7.12 1.40 -8.88
N ASP A 65 8.35 0.88 -8.88
CA ASP A 65 8.79 -0.09 -9.89
C ASP A 65 7.95 -1.36 -9.83
N LEU A 66 7.70 -1.90 -8.63
CA LEU A 66 6.86 -3.08 -8.44
C LEU A 66 5.44 -2.85 -8.96
N ALA A 67 4.83 -1.72 -8.60
CA ALA A 67 3.46 -1.41 -8.97
C ALA A 67 3.25 -1.07 -10.46
N LYS A 68 4.32 -0.71 -11.17
CA LYS A 68 4.29 -0.40 -12.62
C LYS A 68 4.60 -1.60 -13.51
N HIS A 69 5.53 -2.46 -13.09
CA HIS A 69 6.07 -3.52 -13.95
C HIS A 69 5.52 -4.92 -13.65
N TYR A 70 5.00 -5.14 -12.45
CA TYR A 70 4.42 -6.42 -12.06
C TYR A 70 2.95 -6.24 -11.73
N PRO A 71 2.05 -6.32 -12.73
CA PRO A 71 0.63 -6.51 -12.44
C PRO A 71 0.50 -7.87 -11.77
N ILE A 72 0.58 -7.89 -10.44
CA ILE A 72 0.32 -9.09 -9.65
C ILE A 72 -1.13 -9.47 -9.96
N PHE A 73 -1.35 -10.60 -10.62
CA PHE A 73 -2.66 -11.15 -10.98
C PHE A 73 -3.28 -11.87 -9.80
#